data_AF-A0A6V7I7C3-F1
#
_entry.id   AF-A0A6V7I7C3-F1
#
_cell.length_a   1.000
_cell.length_b   1.000
_cell.length_c   1.000
_cell.angle_alpha   90.00
_cell.angle_beta   90.00
_cell.angle_gamma   90.00
#
_symmetry.space_group_name_H-M   'P 1'
#
loop_
_entity.id
_entity.type
_entity.pdbx_description
1 polymer ?
#
loop_
_entity_poly.entity_id
_entity_poly.type
_entity_poly.pdbx_seq_one_letter_code
_entity_poly.pdbx_strand_id
1 'polypeptide(L)'
;ELYLQNNELKKLPESITELPNLISLNVSSNKLKCLPEAMGNLKSLNILDISSNKNLTELPKSLGLAERLIDININGLTLSYPPDYVTQGGAIAIVAFLALEMGIDCTARDQFLDSQMKTGRLSSGTKKEDDVQ
;
A
#
# COMPACT_ATOMS: atom_id res chain seq x y z
N GLU A 1 14.68 -6.15 6.55
CA GLU A 1 13.70 -5.09 6.88
C GLU A 1 14.44 -3.76 6.89
N LEU A 2 13.77 -2.63 6.68
CA LEU A 2 14.38 -1.31 6.70
C LEU A 2 13.43 -0.29 7.33
N TYR A 3 13.96 0.44 8.32
CA TYR A 3 13.22 1.40 9.14
C TYR A 3 13.90 2.78 9.05
N LEU A 4 13.21 3.73 8.44
CA LEU A 4 13.67 5.11 8.18
C LEU A 4 12.65 6.15 8.66
N GLN A 5 11.74 5.76 9.56
CA GLN A 5 10.69 6.64 10.07
C GLN A 5 11.22 7.83 10.87
N ASN A 6 10.41 8.89 10.95
CA ASN A 6 10.70 10.09 11.74
C ASN A 6 11.99 10.81 11.31
N ASN A 7 12.17 10.95 10.00
CA ASN A 7 13.28 11.69 9.40
C ASN A 7 12.74 12.83 8.52
N GLU A 8 13.66 13.55 7.87
CA GLU A 8 13.30 14.61 6.91
C GLU A 8 13.53 14.21 5.46
N LEU A 9 13.43 12.91 5.15
CA LEU A 9 13.69 12.41 3.80
C LEU A 9 12.69 13.01 2.83
N LYS A 10 13.20 13.66 1.78
CA LYS A 10 12.39 14.24 0.70
C LYS A 10 12.17 13.28 -0.47
N LYS A 11 13.07 12.32 -0.61
CA LYS A 11 13.08 11.28 -1.64
C LYS A 11 13.76 10.02 -1.07
N LEU A 12 13.40 8.87 -1.62
CA LEU A 12 14.17 7.63 -1.46
C LEU A 12 15.06 7.45 -2.70
N PRO A 13 16.25 6.87 -2.55
CA PRO A 13 17.07 6.50 -3.71
C PRO A 13 16.41 5.36 -4.49
N GLU A 14 16.55 5.35 -5.82
CA GLU A 14 16.08 4.27 -6.70
C GLU A 14 16.64 2.90 -6.28
N SER A 15 17.89 2.87 -5.80
CA SER A 15 18.57 1.65 -5.34
C SER A 15 17.88 0.95 -4.17
N ILE A 16 16.94 1.61 -3.46
CA ILE A 16 16.13 0.92 -2.46
C ILE A 16 15.33 -0.23 -3.06
N THR A 17 14.97 -0.13 -4.34
CA THR A 17 14.19 -1.12 -5.08
C THR A 17 15.02 -2.34 -5.50
N GLU A 18 16.34 -2.30 -5.31
CA GLU A 18 17.28 -3.37 -5.62
C GLU A 18 17.54 -4.29 -4.42
N LEU A 19 16.74 -4.19 -3.37
CA LEU A 19 16.85 -5.02 -2.16
C LEU A 19 15.90 -6.23 -2.27
N PRO A 20 16.32 -7.37 -2.86
CA PRO A 20 15.43 -8.50 -3.21
C PRO A 20 14.78 -9.18 -1.99
N ASN A 21 15.42 -9.03 -0.82
CA ASN A 21 15.00 -9.65 0.44
C ASN A 21 14.32 -8.65 1.39
N LEU A 22 13.97 -7.45 0.92
CA LEU A 22 13.30 -6.47 1.76
C LEU A 22 11.85 -6.87 2.01
N ILE A 23 11.55 -7.29 3.24
CA ILE A 23 10.22 -7.77 3.66
C ILE A 23 9.34 -6.64 4.22
N SER A 24 9.95 -5.71 4.94
CA SER A 24 9.26 -4.57 5.53
C SER A 24 10.04 -3.30 5.26
N LEU A 25 9.34 -2.27 4.79
CA LEU A 25 9.86 -0.92 4.58
C LEU A 25 8.98 0.07 5.35
N ASN A 26 9.56 0.73 6.35
CA ASN A 26 8.91 1.82 7.06
C ASN A 26 9.63 3.14 6.76
N VAL A 27 8.94 4.04 6.08
CA VAL A 27 9.39 5.40 5.79
C VAL A 27 8.36 6.42 6.27
N SER A 28 7.56 6.05 7.27
CA SER A 28 6.54 6.92 7.84
C SER A 28 7.13 8.19 8.45
N SER A 29 6.31 9.22 8.59
CA SER A 29 6.72 10.50 9.21
C SER A 29 7.97 11.09 8.56
N ASN A 30 7.96 11.19 7.23
CA ASN A 30 8.98 11.83 6.42
C ASN A 30 8.38 12.99 5.60
N LYS A 31 9.16 13.56 4.68
CA LYS A 31 8.74 14.62 3.76
C LYS A 31 8.76 14.13 2.31
N LEU A 32 8.51 12.84 2.09
CA LEU A 32 8.58 12.22 0.76
C LEU A 32 7.56 12.87 -0.17
N LYS A 33 7.99 13.17 -1.39
CA LYS A 33 7.11 13.69 -2.46
C LYS A 33 6.67 12.61 -3.44
N CYS A 34 7.51 11.61 -3.62
CA CYS A 34 7.29 10.48 -4.49
C CYS A 34 8.00 9.25 -3.91
N LEU A 35 7.52 8.07 -4.28
CA LEU A 35 8.26 6.82 -4.14
C LEU A 35 9.00 6.53 -5.46
N PRO A 36 10.06 5.71 -5.44
CA PRO A 36 10.74 5.27 -6.66
C PRO A 36 9.77 4.64 -7.67
N GLU A 37 10.02 4.82 -8.97
CA GLU A 37 9.15 4.24 -10.00
C GLU A 37 9.26 2.72 -10.07
N ALA A 38 10.35 2.14 -9.56
CA ALA A 38 10.63 0.71 -9.57
C ALA A 38 10.21 -0.04 -8.28
N MET A 39 9.28 0.49 -7.48
CA MET A 39 8.80 -0.18 -6.25
C MET A 39 8.32 -1.62 -6.47
N GLY A 40 7.84 -1.94 -7.67
CA GLY A 40 7.50 -3.30 -8.10
C GLY A 40 8.63 -4.34 -8.09
N ASN A 41 9.89 -3.90 -8.06
CA ASN A 41 11.06 -4.80 -7.98
C ASN A 41 11.21 -5.45 -6.59
N LEU A 42 10.58 -4.89 -5.57
CA LEU A 42 10.61 -5.42 -4.21
C LEU A 42 9.67 -6.63 -4.07
N LYS A 43 10.02 -7.73 -4.73
CA LYS A 43 9.20 -8.96 -4.81
C LYS A 43 8.94 -9.64 -3.47
N SER A 44 9.76 -9.37 -2.46
CA SER A 44 9.62 -9.91 -1.11
C SER A 44 8.91 -8.98 -0.13
N LEU A 45 8.50 -7.78 -0.57
CA LEU A 45 7.92 -6.78 0.32
C LEU A 45 6.50 -7.17 0.73
N ASN A 46 6.31 -7.34 2.04
CA ASN A 46 5.04 -7.69 2.65
C ASN A 46 4.36 -6.48 3.29
N ILE A 47 5.16 -5.55 3.85
CA ILE A 47 4.65 -4.42 4.63
C ILE A 47 5.32 -3.14 4.13
N LEU A 48 4.49 -2.18 3.72
CA LEU A 48 4.92 -0.84 3.34
C LEU A 48 4.23 0.22 4.20
N ASP A 49 4.99 0.91 5.05
CA ASP A 49 4.48 2.05 5.80
C ASP A 49 5.04 3.35 5.24
N ILE A 50 4.16 4.13 4.60
CA ILE A 50 4.45 5.44 4.02
C ILE A 50 3.62 6.54 4.69
N SER A 51 2.98 6.22 5.82
CA SER A 51 2.07 7.13 6.51
C SER A 51 2.74 8.44 6.94
N SER A 52 1.94 9.48 7.13
CA SER A 52 2.41 10.81 7.56
C SER A 52 3.44 11.46 6.61
N ASN A 53 3.47 11.07 5.34
CA ASN A 53 4.19 11.78 4.28
C ASN A 53 3.23 12.73 3.52
N LYS A 54 2.83 13.83 4.16
CA LYS A 54 1.80 14.77 3.62
C LYS A 54 2.05 15.31 2.19
N ASN A 55 3.27 15.22 1.69
CA ASN A 55 3.66 15.69 0.35
C ASN A 55 3.61 14.59 -0.72
N LEU A 56 3.37 13.34 -0.33
CA LEU A 56 3.21 12.21 -1.22
C LEU A 56 1.74 12.16 -1.67
N THR A 57 1.51 12.49 -2.94
CA THR A 57 0.16 12.58 -3.53
C THR A 57 -0.16 11.40 -4.43
N GLU A 58 0.83 10.62 -4.84
CA GLU A 58 0.65 9.54 -5.81
C GLU A 58 1.46 8.30 -5.44
N LEU A 59 0.89 7.13 -5.70
CA LEU A 59 1.61 5.85 -5.63
C LEU A 59 2.12 5.44 -7.02
N PRO A 60 3.33 4.89 -7.13
CA PRO A 60 3.89 4.45 -8.40
C PRO A 60 3.10 3.25 -8.94
N LYS A 61 2.80 3.25 -10.25
CA LYS A 61 2.07 2.14 -10.90
C LYS A 61 2.75 0.79 -10.71
N SER A 62 4.08 0.76 -10.65
CA SER A 62 4.84 -0.46 -10.42
C SER A 62 4.54 -1.14 -9.09
N LEU A 63 3.92 -0.45 -8.11
CA LEU A 63 3.46 -1.10 -6.88
C LEU A 63 2.43 -2.22 -7.19
N GLY A 64 1.76 -2.16 -8.35
CA GLY A 64 0.93 -3.26 -8.86
C GLY A 64 1.70 -4.57 -9.12
N LEU A 65 3.02 -4.51 -9.30
CA LEU A 65 3.90 -5.70 -9.47
C LEU A 65 4.37 -6.30 -8.13
N ALA A 66 4.01 -5.70 -6.99
CA ALA A 66 4.37 -6.20 -5.67
C ALA A 66 3.51 -7.43 -5.32
N GLU A 67 4.02 -8.62 -5.64
CA GLU A 67 3.28 -9.89 -5.52
C GLU A 67 2.97 -10.30 -4.08
N ARG A 68 3.76 -9.82 -3.11
CA ARG A 68 3.69 -10.25 -1.70
C ARG A 68 3.21 -9.16 -0.75
N LEU A 69 2.81 -7.99 -1.26
CA LEU A 69 2.39 -6.88 -0.41
C LEU A 69 1.04 -7.23 0.24
N ILE A 70 1.06 -7.37 1.57
CA ILE A 70 -0.10 -7.73 2.38
C ILE A 70 -0.68 -6.49 3.05
N ASP A 71 0.19 -5.57 3.49
CA ASP A 71 -0.21 -4.39 4.23
C ASP A 71 0.46 -3.12 3.68
N ILE A 72 -0.33 -2.07 3.57
CA ILE A 72 0.12 -0.74 3.18
C ILE A 72 -0.54 0.31 4.07
N ASN A 73 0.29 1.07 4.78
CA ASN A 73 -0.19 2.17 5.60
C ASN A 73 0.01 3.50 4.87
N ILE A 74 -1.10 4.10 4.47
CA ILE A 74 -1.19 5.38 3.74
C ILE A 74 -1.89 6.47 4.56
N ASN A 75 -2.04 6.26 5.86
CA ASN A 75 -2.71 7.22 6.73
C ASN A 75 -1.95 8.56 6.76
N GLY A 76 -2.68 9.68 6.78
CA GLY A 76 -2.07 11.00 6.77
C GLY A 76 -1.38 11.37 5.45
N LEU A 77 -1.67 10.64 4.36
CA LEU A 77 -1.39 11.06 3.00
C LEU A 77 -2.58 11.83 2.42
N THR A 78 -2.31 12.66 1.41
CA THR A 78 -3.33 13.35 0.62
C THR A 78 -3.24 12.83 -0.81
N LEU A 79 -3.56 11.55 -1.00
CA LEU A 79 -3.42 10.90 -2.30
C LEU A 79 -4.45 11.45 -3.29
N SER A 80 -3.99 11.87 -4.46
CA SER A 80 -4.82 12.11 -5.65
C SER A 80 -4.95 10.85 -6.51
N TYR A 81 -3.99 9.92 -6.38
CA TYR A 81 -3.96 8.65 -7.10
C TYR A 81 -3.27 7.54 -6.31
N PRO A 82 -3.85 6.34 -6.16
CA PRO A 82 -5.17 5.90 -6.62
C PRO A 82 -6.34 6.67 -5.97
N PRO A 83 -7.55 6.62 -6.57
CA PRO A 83 -8.75 7.23 -6.00
C PRO A 83 -9.13 6.67 -4.62
N ASP A 84 -9.87 7.46 -3.83
CA ASP A 84 -10.26 7.12 -2.46
C ASP A 84 -10.99 5.77 -2.31
N TYR A 85 -11.85 5.41 -3.27
CA TYR A 85 -12.56 4.13 -3.21
C TYR A 85 -11.61 2.93 -3.36
N VAL A 86 -10.46 3.10 -4.01
CA VAL A 86 -9.41 2.08 -4.14
C VAL A 86 -8.60 2.02 -2.86
N THR A 87 -8.22 3.18 -2.30
CA THR A 87 -7.38 3.25 -1.11
C THR A 87 -8.10 2.72 0.14
N GLN A 88 -9.42 2.86 0.20
CA GLN A 88 -10.27 2.26 1.23
C GLN A 88 -10.33 0.72 1.15
N GLY A 89 -10.06 0.13 -0.01
CA GLY A 89 -10.02 -1.32 -0.20
C GLY A 89 -8.73 -2.00 0.30
N GLY A 90 -7.80 -1.23 0.89
CA GLY A 90 -6.55 -1.72 1.46
C GLY A 90 -5.51 -2.11 0.42
N ALA A 91 -4.44 -2.81 0.85
CA ALA A 91 -3.29 -3.14 0.03
C ALA A 91 -3.67 -3.91 -1.24
N ILE A 92 -4.57 -4.88 -1.11
CA ILE A 92 -4.97 -5.74 -2.22
C ILE A 92 -5.64 -4.93 -3.33
N ALA A 93 -6.59 -4.05 -2.98
CA ALA A 93 -7.31 -3.21 -3.94
C ALA A 93 -6.37 -2.23 -4.63
N ILE A 94 -5.47 -1.59 -3.88
CA ILE A 94 -4.45 -0.68 -4.42
C ILE A 94 -3.56 -1.40 -5.43
N VAL A 95 -2.98 -2.55 -5.06
CA VAL A 95 -2.10 -3.32 -5.95
C VAL A 95 -2.86 -3.81 -7.17
N ALA A 96 -4.12 -4.26 -7.01
CA ALA A 96 -4.94 -4.72 -8.14
C ALA A 96 -5.25 -3.60 -9.13
N PHE A 97 -5.69 -2.44 -8.62
CA PHE A 97 -5.96 -1.27 -9.43
C PHE A 97 -4.71 -0.81 -10.21
N LEU A 98 -3.57 -0.70 -9.53
CA LEU A 98 -2.32 -0.28 -10.15
C LEU A 98 -1.79 -1.29 -11.18
N ALA A 99 -2.01 -2.59 -10.96
CA ALA A 99 -1.61 -3.63 -11.90
C ALA A 99 -2.48 -3.62 -13.17
N LEU A 100 -3.80 -3.41 -13.04
CA LEU A 100 -4.72 -3.24 -14.18
C LEU A 100 -4.31 -2.04 -15.05
N GLU A 101 -3.90 -0.94 -14.41
CA GLU A 101 -3.40 0.27 -15.06
C GLU A 101 -2.09 0.05 -15.84
N MET A 102 -1.35 -1.02 -15.54
CA MET A 102 -0.17 -1.45 -16.30
C MET A 102 -0.50 -2.49 -17.39
N GLY A 103 -1.77 -2.84 -17.57
CA GLY A 103 -2.19 -3.89 -18.51
C GLY A 103 -1.84 -5.30 -18.04
N ILE A 104 -1.58 -5.49 -16.74
CA ILE A 104 -1.26 -6.79 -16.16
C ILE A 104 -2.58 -7.45 -15.77
N ASP A 105 -2.94 -8.52 -16.46
CA ASP A 105 -4.14 -9.30 -16.14
C ASP A 105 -3.93 -10.05 -14.81
N CYS A 106 -4.59 -9.56 -13.76
CA CYS A 106 -4.46 -10.05 -12.40
C CYS A 106 -5.51 -11.12 -12.04
N THR A 107 -6.24 -11.69 -13.00
CA THR A 107 -7.30 -12.69 -12.76
C THR A 107 -6.83 -13.93 -11.97
N ALA A 108 -5.53 -14.20 -11.85
CA ALA A 108 -5.01 -15.22 -10.93
C ALA A 108 -5.24 -14.86 -9.44
N ARG A 109 -5.40 -13.58 -9.10
CA ARG A 109 -5.70 -13.08 -7.75
C ARG A 109 -7.20 -13.01 -7.45
N ASP A 110 -8.06 -13.08 -8.47
CA ASP A 110 -9.52 -13.19 -8.29
C ASP A 110 -9.94 -14.48 -7.58
N GLN A 111 -9.20 -15.59 -7.77
CA GLN A 111 -9.44 -16.82 -7.00
C GLN A 111 -9.17 -16.64 -5.50
N PHE A 112 -8.25 -15.77 -5.12
CA PHE A 112 -7.97 -15.42 -3.73
C PHE A 112 -9.03 -14.45 -3.18
N LEU A 113 -9.45 -13.45 -3.96
CA LEU A 113 -10.48 -12.48 -3.59
C LEU A 113 -11.87 -13.10 -3.44
N ASP A 114 -12.28 -14.00 -4.35
CA ASP A 114 -13.57 -14.68 -4.28
C ASP A 114 -13.61 -15.67 -3.09
N SER A 115 -12.45 -16.24 -2.72
CA SER A 115 -12.30 -17.04 -1.50
C SER A 115 -12.39 -16.20 -0.23
N GLN A 116 -11.88 -14.96 -0.20
CA GLN A 116 -11.91 -14.09 0.98
C GLN A 116 -13.23 -13.32 1.13
N MET A 117 -13.94 -13.02 0.03
CA MET A 117 -15.28 -12.43 0.08
C MET A 117 -16.37 -13.45 0.43
N LYS A 118 -16.22 -14.73 0.05
CA LYS A 118 -17.13 -15.81 0.47
C LYS A 118 -16.96 -16.21 1.94
N THR A 119 -15.75 -16.09 2.49
CA THR A 119 -15.50 -16.30 3.93
C THR A 119 -15.63 -14.97 4.67
N GLY A 120 -16.84 -14.58 5.08
CA GLY A 120 -17.14 -13.30 5.75
C GLY A 120 -16.30 -12.99 7.01
N ARG A 121 -15.03 -12.64 6.83
CA ARG A 121 -14.10 -12.10 7.84
C ARG A 121 -13.86 -10.61 7.59
N LEU A 122 -14.93 -9.90 7.29
CA LEU A 122 -15.04 -8.48 7.60
C LEU A 122 -16.30 -8.34 8.44
N SER A 123 -16.21 -8.73 9.73
CA SER A 123 -17.17 -8.23 10.70
C SER A 123 -16.92 -6.73 10.81
N SER A 124 -17.82 -5.97 10.19
CA SER A 124 -17.99 -4.55 10.42
C SER A 124 -17.98 -4.27 11.92
N GLY A 125 -16.89 -3.67 12.40
CA GLY A 125 -16.84 -3.05 13.72
C GLY A 125 -17.58 -1.72 13.71
N THR A 126 -18.83 -1.68 13.25
CA THR A 126 -19.76 -0.61 13.56
C THR A 126 -20.41 -0.93 14.90
N LYS A 127 -20.00 -0.24 15.96
CA LYS A 127 -20.88 0.03 17.10
C LYS A 127 -21.05 1.53 17.22
N LYS A 128 -22.16 2.00 16.63
CA LYS A 128 -22.90 3.14 17.15
C LYS A 128 -23.95 2.60 18.14
N GLU A 129 -24.38 3.52 19.01
CA GLU A 129 -25.58 3.50 19.88
C GLU A 129 -25.40 2.97 21.32
N ASP A 130 -25.33 3.96 22.23
CA ASP A 130 -26.28 4.24 23.31
C ASP A 130 -26.62 3.14 24.33
N ASP A 131 -26.34 3.41 25.62
CA ASP A 131 -27.37 3.48 26.67
C ASP A 131 -26.78 3.76 28.08
N VAL A 132 -27.29 4.85 28.67
CA VAL A 132 -27.70 5.05 30.07
C VAL A 132 -27.00 4.26 31.19
N GLN A 133 -26.25 4.98 32.04
CA GLN A 133 -26.54 5.07 33.48
C GLN A 133 -25.90 6.31 34.12
#